data_AF-A0A8J1THL9-F1
#
_entry.id   AF-A0A8J1THL9-F1
#
_cell.length_a   1.000
_cell.length_b   1.000
_cell.length_c   1.000
_cell.angle_alpha   90.00
_cell.angle_beta   90.00
_cell.angle_gamma   90.00
#
_symmetry.space_group_name_H-M   'P 1'
#
loop_
_entity.id
_entity.type
_entity.pdbx_description
1 polymer ?
#
loop_
_entity_poly.entity_id
_entity_poly.type
_entity_poly.pdbx_seq_one_letter_code
_entity_poly.pdbx_strand_id
1 'polypeptide(L)'
;AAGRPVLRQMFIESQRRFNTDLYMYSNGDILFHIKKLITSLKEIKRFTKAHNIRRFIVFGGRREAKFYSTSGDTIEIISGLDEEITRRGQGTKLGLSNAQDYFITSKTSFPWDAMPDFVVSVPAFDNWLLMFSNKADIATFDITATNLAVHQAGAPKFIDNDYNKSASNNMELYNESIISYGGTSIYCCKWKTMYDGGGKVIIVKNPTFKNECIGKLKIPVENLLDENIFQG
;
A
#
# COMPACT_ATOMS: atom_id res chain seq x y z
N ALA A 1 15.80 13.90 -7.86
CA ALA A 1 15.96 13.14 -6.61
C ALA A 1 17.45 13.02 -6.29
N ALA A 2 17.92 13.47 -5.13
CA ALA A 2 19.33 13.39 -4.74
C ALA A 2 19.79 11.94 -4.49
N GLY A 3 19.88 11.13 -5.55
CA GLY A 3 20.19 9.69 -5.48
C GLY A 3 19.08 8.78 -4.92
N ARG A 4 17.94 9.35 -4.51
CA ARG A 4 16.81 8.61 -3.91
C ARG A 4 15.92 7.94 -4.96
N PRO A 5 15.35 6.75 -4.66
CA PRO A 5 14.42 6.08 -5.57
C PRO A 5 13.18 6.91 -5.82
N VAL A 6 12.74 6.92 -7.07
CA VAL A 6 11.46 7.51 -7.48
C VAL A 6 10.45 6.39 -7.68
N LEU A 7 9.32 6.48 -6.99
CA LEU A 7 8.36 5.37 -6.87
C LEU A 7 7.80 4.91 -8.23
N ARG A 8 7.39 5.84 -9.11
CA ARG A 8 6.88 5.47 -10.44
C ARG A 8 7.92 4.71 -11.27
N GLN A 9 9.18 5.14 -11.21
CA GLN A 9 10.28 4.53 -11.95
C GLN A 9 10.58 3.12 -11.43
N MET A 10 10.43 2.89 -10.12
CA MET A 10 10.55 1.55 -9.54
C MET A 10 9.53 0.58 -10.15
N PHE A 11 8.26 0.97 -10.25
CA PHE A 11 7.22 0.13 -10.87
C PHE A 11 7.45 -0.09 -12.35
N ILE A 12 7.72 0.97 -13.12
CA ILE A 12 7.99 0.87 -14.56
C ILE A 12 9.14 -0.09 -14.83
N GLU A 13 10.26 0.05 -14.10
CA GLU A 13 11.41 -0.84 -14.26
C GLU A 13 11.12 -2.28 -13.84
N SER A 14 10.39 -2.50 -12.74
CA SER A 14 9.99 -3.85 -12.32
C SER A 14 9.07 -4.51 -13.36
N GLN A 15 8.09 -3.77 -13.90
CA GLN A 15 7.14 -4.25 -14.90
C GLN A 15 7.79 -4.51 -16.28
N ARG A 16 8.86 -3.78 -16.59
CA ARG A 16 9.68 -4.01 -17.79
C ARG A 16 10.54 -5.27 -17.68
N ARG A 17 11.07 -5.56 -16.49
CA ARG A 17 12.03 -6.65 -16.27
C ARG A 17 11.37 -7.99 -15.96
N PHE A 18 10.24 -8.00 -15.26
CA PHE A 18 9.61 -9.22 -14.79
C PHE A 18 8.19 -9.33 -15.33
N ASN A 19 7.81 -10.51 -15.80
CA ASN A 19 6.45 -10.81 -16.25
C ASN A 19 5.71 -11.58 -15.15
N THR A 20 5.01 -10.85 -14.27
CA THR A 20 4.27 -11.43 -13.14
C THR A 20 2.85 -10.89 -13.09
N ASP A 21 1.95 -11.63 -12.43
CA ASP A 21 0.55 -11.21 -12.27
C ASP A 21 0.41 -9.91 -11.45
N LEU A 22 1.28 -9.73 -10.45
CA LEU A 22 1.22 -8.66 -9.47
C LEU A 22 2.63 -8.11 -9.17
N TYR A 23 2.67 -6.83 -8.82
CA TYR A 23 3.85 -6.06 -8.41
C TYR A 23 3.55 -5.37 -7.09
N MET A 24 4.50 -5.42 -6.16
CA MET A 24 4.34 -4.87 -4.82
C MET A 24 5.45 -3.88 -4.52
N TYR A 25 5.08 -2.73 -3.98
CA TYR A 25 5.99 -1.91 -3.19
C TYR A 25 5.81 -2.26 -1.72
N SER A 26 6.91 -2.29 -0.97
CA SER A 26 6.92 -2.37 0.48
C SER A 26 8.10 -1.59 1.01
N ASN A 27 7.92 -0.89 2.13
CA ASN A 27 9.05 -0.45 2.94
C ASN A 27 9.84 -1.69 3.39
N GLY A 28 11.15 -1.51 3.58
CA GLY A 28 12.09 -2.60 3.90
C GLY A 28 11.96 -3.16 5.32
N ASP A 29 11.20 -2.49 6.18
CA ASP A 29 10.97 -2.82 7.60
C ASP A 29 9.60 -3.48 7.84
N ILE A 30 8.96 -3.98 6.78
CA ILE A 30 7.69 -4.71 6.83
C ILE A 30 7.92 -6.19 6.55
N LEU A 31 7.45 -7.03 7.48
CA LEU A 31 7.42 -8.48 7.35
C LEU A 31 5.99 -8.97 7.11
N PHE A 32 5.83 -9.94 6.21
CA PHE A 32 4.53 -10.44 5.79
C PHE A 32 4.34 -11.91 6.15
N HIS A 33 3.18 -12.24 6.71
CA HIS A 33 2.73 -13.63 6.75
C HIS A 33 2.36 -14.06 5.32
N ILE A 34 3.26 -14.81 4.67
CA ILE A 34 3.25 -15.11 3.24
C ILE A 34 1.99 -15.90 2.85
N LYS A 35 1.61 -16.94 3.60
CA LYS A 35 0.38 -17.70 3.31
C LYS A 35 -0.88 -16.83 3.34
N LYS A 36 -0.98 -15.90 4.30
CA LYS A 36 -2.13 -15.00 4.45
C LYS A 36 -2.18 -13.94 3.36
N LEU A 37 -1.03 -13.36 3.01
CA LEU A 37 -0.90 -12.44 1.89
C LEU A 37 -1.33 -13.10 0.57
N ILE A 38 -0.74 -14.26 0.24
CA ILE A 38 -1.05 -15.00 -1.01
C ILE A 38 -2.52 -15.38 -1.07
N THR A 39 -3.10 -15.85 0.03
CA THR A 39 -4.53 -16.23 0.09
C THR A 39 -5.43 -15.02 -0.22
N SER A 40 -5.12 -13.86 0.38
CA SER A 40 -5.87 -12.62 0.14
C SER A 40 -5.77 -12.17 -1.31
N LEU A 41 -4.58 -12.21 -1.90
CA LEU A 41 -4.33 -11.81 -3.29
C LEU A 41 -5.02 -12.75 -4.29
N LYS A 42 -5.06 -14.06 -4.01
CA LYS A 42 -5.80 -15.03 -4.83
C LYS A 42 -7.29 -14.71 -4.89
N GLU A 43 -7.89 -14.36 -3.76
CA GLU A 43 -9.31 -13.98 -3.72
C GLU A 43 -9.57 -12.64 -4.40
N ILE A 44 -8.68 -11.65 -4.26
CA ILE A 44 -8.78 -10.40 -5.03
C ILE A 44 -8.73 -10.68 -6.53
N LYS A 45 -7.79 -11.50 -7.00
CA LYS A 45 -7.67 -11.84 -8.43
C LYS A 45 -8.93 -12.55 -8.96
N ARG A 46 -9.54 -13.43 -8.15
CA ARG A 46 -10.81 -14.09 -8.49
C ARG A 46 -11.95 -13.08 -8.55
N PHE A 47 -12.06 -12.21 -7.56
CA PHE A 47 -13.11 -11.20 -7.46
C PHE A 47 -13.04 -10.19 -8.60
N THR A 48 -11.85 -9.67 -8.91
CA THR A 48 -11.67 -8.69 -9.98
C THR A 48 -11.99 -9.30 -11.34
N LYS A 49 -11.59 -10.55 -11.59
CA LYS A 49 -11.99 -11.30 -12.79
C LYS A 49 -13.50 -11.49 -12.88
N ALA A 50 -14.14 -11.93 -11.80
CA ALA A 50 -15.59 -12.19 -11.77
C ALA A 50 -16.45 -10.93 -11.97
N HIS A 51 -15.96 -9.77 -11.53
CA HIS A 51 -16.65 -8.49 -11.63
C HIS A 51 -16.13 -7.60 -12.78
N ASN A 52 -15.28 -8.13 -13.67
CA ASN A 52 -14.65 -7.39 -14.76
C ASN A 52 -13.94 -6.08 -14.31
N ILE A 53 -13.34 -6.09 -13.12
CA ILE A 53 -12.57 -4.97 -12.58
C ILE A 53 -11.16 -5.04 -13.15
N ARG A 54 -10.84 -4.15 -14.09
CA ARG A 54 -9.52 -4.10 -14.73
C ARG A 54 -8.52 -3.22 -13.95
N ARG A 55 -9.01 -2.13 -13.36
CA ARG A 55 -8.19 -1.16 -12.63
C ARG A 55 -8.37 -1.35 -11.13
N PHE A 56 -7.28 -1.65 -10.45
CA PHE A 56 -7.27 -1.85 -9.01
C PHE A 56 -5.90 -1.61 -8.38
N ILE A 57 -5.93 -1.33 -7.08
CA ILE A 57 -4.76 -1.30 -6.20
C ILE A 57 -5.18 -1.90 -4.86
N VAL A 58 -4.25 -2.61 -4.23
CA VAL A 58 -4.45 -3.27 -2.94
C VAL A 58 -3.55 -2.58 -1.92
N PHE A 59 -4.12 -2.20 -0.78
CA PHE A 59 -3.44 -1.64 0.38
C PHE A 59 -3.62 -2.57 1.57
N GLY A 60 -2.78 -2.41 2.59
CA GLY A 60 -3.11 -2.94 3.90
C GLY A 60 -2.35 -2.24 5.01
N GLY A 61 -2.91 -2.38 6.21
CA GLY A 61 -2.31 -1.95 7.45
C GLY A 61 -1.23 -2.93 7.91
N ARG A 62 -0.41 -2.44 8.83
CA ARG A 62 0.64 -3.18 9.51
C ARG A 62 0.45 -3.07 11.01
N ARG A 63 0.95 -4.06 11.76
CA ARG A 63 0.98 -4.02 13.22
C ARG A 63 2.37 -3.66 13.72
N GLU A 64 2.41 -2.88 14.79
CA GLU A 64 3.67 -2.39 15.39
C GLU A 64 4.24 -3.45 16.33
N ALA A 65 5.19 -4.27 15.86
CA ALA A 65 5.86 -5.24 16.71
C ALA A 65 7.28 -4.80 17.05
N LYS A 66 7.66 -5.00 18.31
CA LYS A 66 8.98 -4.66 18.80
C LYS A 66 9.96 -5.79 18.49
N PHE A 67 10.95 -5.49 17.67
CA PHE A 67 12.09 -6.38 17.38
C PHE A 67 13.30 -5.92 18.19
N TYR A 68 13.21 -6.02 19.52
CA TYR A 68 14.39 -5.92 20.36
C TYR A 68 15.01 -7.32 20.45
N SER A 69 16.21 -7.49 19.93
CA SER A 69 17.10 -8.55 20.41
C SER A 69 18.14 -7.88 21.30
N THR A 70 18.23 -8.33 22.56
CA THR A 70 19.34 -8.00 23.46
C THR A 70 20.56 -8.90 23.20
N SER A 71 20.46 -9.82 22.23
CA SER A 71 21.34 -10.98 22.07
C SER A 71 21.65 -11.29 20.61
N GLY A 72 21.78 -10.29 19.73
CA GLY A 72 22.29 -10.51 18.37
C GLY A 72 21.60 -11.63 17.58
N ASP A 73 20.34 -11.93 17.91
CA ASP A 73 19.63 -13.09 17.38
C ASP A 73 19.38 -12.86 15.90
N THR A 74 20.22 -13.46 15.08
CA THR A 74 19.92 -13.66 13.67
C THR A 74 18.78 -14.67 13.69
N ILE A 75 17.56 -14.24 13.34
CA ILE A 75 16.49 -15.19 13.03
C ILE A 75 17.09 -16.07 11.92
N GLU A 76 17.27 -17.37 12.17
CA GLU A 76 17.59 -18.33 11.11
C GLU A 76 16.37 -18.37 10.19
N ILE A 77 16.38 -17.45 9.22
CA ILE A 77 15.37 -17.33 8.18
C ILE A 77 15.47 -18.63 7.38
N ILE A 78 14.43 -19.47 7.46
CA ILE A 78 13.75 -20.08 6.31
C ILE A 78 12.56 -20.94 6.79
N SER A 79 12.65 -21.65 7.93
CA SER A 79 11.53 -22.41 8.51
C SER A 79 10.87 -21.66 9.66
N GLY A 80 9.59 -21.32 9.53
CA GLY A 80 8.81 -20.70 10.62
C GLY A 80 8.64 -19.17 10.55
N LEU A 81 9.00 -18.50 9.44
CA LEU A 81 8.77 -17.05 9.29
C LEU A 81 7.30 -16.66 9.55
N ASP A 82 6.35 -17.41 8.99
CA ASP A 82 4.91 -17.18 9.21
C ASP A 82 4.51 -17.32 10.69
N GLU A 83 5.13 -18.27 11.40
CA GLU A 83 4.90 -18.53 12.82
C GLU A 83 5.50 -17.41 13.67
N GLU A 84 6.70 -16.95 13.33
CA GLU A 84 7.37 -15.84 14.00
C GLU A 84 6.63 -14.52 13.78
N ILE A 85 6.17 -14.24 12.56
CA ILE A 85 5.35 -13.07 12.25
C ILE A 85 4.02 -13.15 12.99
N THR A 86 3.42 -14.33 13.08
CA THR A 86 2.20 -14.55 13.88
C THR A 86 2.48 -14.23 15.34
N ARG A 87 3.53 -14.80 15.93
CA ARG A 87 3.91 -14.60 17.33
C ARG A 87 4.22 -13.14 17.65
N ARG A 88 4.97 -12.45 16.79
CA ARG A 88 5.34 -11.03 16.94
C ARG A 88 4.16 -10.09 16.70
N GLY A 89 3.29 -10.43 15.75
CA GLY A 89 2.12 -9.63 15.39
C GLY A 89 0.91 -9.84 16.30
N GLN A 90 0.86 -10.93 17.06
CA GLN A 90 -0.24 -11.21 17.97
C GLN A 90 -0.25 -10.23 19.15
N GLY A 91 -1.42 -9.66 19.46
CA GLY A 91 -1.59 -8.72 20.57
C GLY A 91 -1.00 -7.33 20.34
N THR A 92 -0.34 -7.08 19.20
CA THR A 92 0.19 -5.75 18.88
C THR A 92 -0.86 -4.85 18.26
N LYS A 93 -0.67 -3.54 18.42
CA LYS A 93 -1.59 -2.52 17.91
C LYS A 93 -1.46 -2.40 16.40
N LEU A 94 -2.58 -2.15 15.73
CA LEU A 94 -2.56 -1.69 14.35
C LEU A 94 -1.86 -0.32 14.31
N GLY A 95 -0.98 -0.12 13.33
CA GLY A 95 -0.30 1.15 13.09
C GLY A 95 -1.25 2.24 12.62
N LEU A 96 -0.68 3.39 12.26
CA LEU A 96 -1.45 4.51 11.75
C LEU A 96 -2.21 4.11 10.48
N SER A 97 -3.53 4.31 10.47
CA SER A 97 -4.39 3.88 9.36
C SER A 97 -4.14 4.65 8.06
N ASN A 98 -3.58 5.86 8.16
CA ASN A 98 -3.18 6.73 7.05
C ASN A 98 -1.71 6.58 6.69
N ALA A 99 -1.05 5.54 7.18
CA ALA A 99 0.21 5.14 6.65
C ALA A 99 -0.03 3.81 5.94
N GLN A 100 0.33 3.72 4.66
CA GLN A 100 0.29 2.49 3.88
C GLN A 100 1.70 2.18 3.36
N ASP A 101 2.45 1.38 4.13
CA ASP A 101 3.86 1.07 3.84
C ASP A 101 4.01 0.02 2.74
N TYR A 102 2.91 -0.56 2.27
CA TYR A 102 2.91 -1.47 1.13
C TYR A 102 1.62 -1.36 0.34
N PHE A 103 1.73 -1.60 -0.96
CA PHE A 103 0.61 -1.69 -1.87
C PHE A 103 0.97 -2.50 -3.10
N ILE A 104 -0.06 -3.06 -3.74
CA ILE A 104 0.06 -4.09 -4.77
C ILE A 104 -0.84 -3.74 -5.94
N THR A 105 -0.31 -3.86 -7.16
CA THR A 105 -1.03 -3.64 -8.42
C THR A 105 -0.73 -4.78 -9.39
N SER A 106 -1.54 -4.95 -10.44
CA SER A 106 -1.11 -5.70 -11.63
C SER A 106 -0.37 -4.77 -12.59
N LYS A 107 0.20 -5.35 -13.65
CA LYS A 107 0.91 -4.57 -14.68
C LYS A 107 0.07 -3.43 -15.26
N THR A 108 -1.22 -3.67 -15.47
CA THR A 108 -2.14 -2.77 -16.18
C THR A 108 -3.22 -2.15 -15.28
N SER A 109 -3.20 -2.46 -13.97
CA SER A 109 -4.28 -2.03 -13.08
C SER A 109 -4.13 -0.62 -12.53
N PHE A 110 -2.94 -0.03 -12.62
CA PHE A 110 -2.64 1.32 -12.14
C PHE A 110 -1.79 2.10 -13.17
N PRO A 111 -2.12 3.37 -13.48
CA PRO A 111 -1.41 4.17 -14.49
C PRO A 111 -0.14 4.79 -13.90
N TRP A 112 0.94 4.01 -13.81
CA TRP A 112 2.21 4.48 -13.23
C TRP A 112 2.82 5.67 -13.99
N ASP A 113 2.59 5.79 -15.30
CA ASP A 113 3.07 6.91 -16.12
C ASP A 113 2.39 8.25 -15.75
N ALA A 114 1.15 8.19 -15.27
CA ALA A 114 0.38 9.36 -14.80
C ALA A 114 0.83 9.85 -13.41
N MET A 115 1.64 9.06 -12.70
CA MET A 115 2.09 9.39 -11.36
C MET A 115 3.19 10.46 -11.39
N PRO A 116 3.13 11.49 -10.54
CA PRO A 116 4.26 12.39 -10.30
C PRO A 116 5.52 11.65 -9.83
N ASP A 117 6.69 12.31 -9.93
CA ASP A 117 7.98 11.80 -9.45
C ASP A 117 8.06 11.78 -7.90
N PHE A 118 7.23 10.98 -7.26
CA PHE A 118 7.27 10.81 -5.81
C PHE A 118 8.58 10.14 -5.38
N VAL A 119 9.31 10.82 -4.49
CA VAL A 119 10.56 10.31 -3.93
C VAL A 119 10.24 9.42 -2.73
N VAL A 120 10.72 8.19 -2.75
CA VAL A 120 10.66 7.28 -1.61
C VAL A 120 11.48 7.87 -0.46
N SER A 121 10.98 7.73 0.78
CA SER A 121 11.44 8.39 2.02
C SER A 121 10.88 9.79 2.30
N VAL A 122 10.13 10.37 1.37
CA VAL A 122 9.36 11.61 1.60
C VAL A 122 7.90 11.25 1.87
N PRO A 123 7.24 11.80 2.90
CA PRO A 123 5.85 11.45 3.24
C PRO A 123 4.83 11.62 2.10
N ALA A 124 3.65 11.01 2.31
CA ALA A 124 2.39 11.21 1.60
C ALA A 124 2.20 10.56 0.22
N PHE A 125 3.23 9.94 -0.40
CA PHE A 125 3.05 9.28 -1.71
C PHE A 125 1.97 8.18 -1.68
N ASP A 126 1.88 7.45 -0.58
CA ASP A 126 0.91 6.40 -0.31
C ASP A 126 -0.51 6.96 -0.19
N ASN A 127 -0.63 8.08 0.53
CA ASN A 127 -1.87 8.83 0.64
C ASN A 127 -2.38 9.33 -0.71
N TRP A 128 -1.49 9.81 -1.59
CA TRP A 128 -1.85 10.17 -2.96
C TRP A 128 -2.40 9.01 -3.74
N LEU A 129 -1.72 7.86 -3.67
CA LEU A 129 -2.11 6.68 -4.44
C LEU A 129 -3.54 6.29 -4.11
N LEU A 130 -3.92 6.31 -2.83
CA LEU A 130 -5.29 5.99 -2.43
C LEU A 130 -6.29 7.04 -2.96
N MET A 131 -6.01 8.33 -2.77
CA MET A 131 -6.89 9.41 -3.22
C MET A 131 -7.07 9.42 -4.74
N PHE A 132 -5.96 9.37 -5.47
CA PHE A 132 -5.93 9.28 -6.91
C PHE A 132 -6.73 8.07 -7.39
N SER A 133 -6.53 6.91 -6.78
CA SER A 133 -7.28 5.70 -7.13
C SER A 133 -8.78 5.90 -6.95
N ASN A 134 -9.21 6.48 -5.83
CA ASN A 134 -10.62 6.73 -5.58
C ASN A 134 -11.21 7.71 -6.60
N LYS A 135 -10.51 8.80 -6.91
CA LYS A 135 -10.94 9.83 -7.87
C LYS A 135 -10.89 9.36 -9.33
N ALA A 136 -9.94 8.49 -9.69
CA ALA A 136 -9.80 7.90 -11.03
C ALA A 136 -10.72 6.68 -11.28
N ASP A 137 -11.60 6.38 -10.32
CA ASP A 137 -12.43 5.17 -10.30
C ASP A 137 -11.64 3.87 -10.50
N ILE A 138 -10.52 3.77 -9.82
CA ILE A 138 -9.73 2.55 -9.63
C ILE A 138 -10.30 1.83 -8.39
N ALA A 139 -10.43 0.51 -8.46
CA ALA A 139 -10.91 -0.26 -7.32
C ALA A 139 -9.82 -0.35 -6.23
N THR A 140 -10.14 0.08 -5.02
CA THR A 140 -9.22 0.08 -3.88
C THR A 140 -9.60 -1.03 -2.91
N PHE A 141 -8.66 -1.89 -2.55
CA PHE A 141 -8.86 -3.04 -1.66
C PHE A 141 -8.03 -2.90 -0.38
N ASP A 142 -8.67 -3.03 0.78
CA ASP A 142 -8.00 -3.16 2.07
C ASP A 142 -7.87 -4.65 2.45
N ILE A 143 -6.64 -5.15 2.60
CA ILE A 143 -6.37 -6.54 3.04
C ILE A 143 -6.00 -6.69 4.51
N THR A 144 -6.10 -5.62 5.32
CA THR A 144 -5.65 -5.60 6.72
C THR A 144 -6.24 -6.73 7.57
N ALA A 145 -7.50 -7.11 7.32
CA ALA A 145 -8.17 -8.13 8.12
C ALA A 145 -7.71 -9.56 7.80
N THR A 146 -7.21 -9.81 6.59
CA THR A 146 -6.84 -11.17 6.13
C THR A 146 -5.35 -11.33 5.85
N ASN A 147 -4.58 -10.24 5.87
CA ASN A 147 -3.14 -10.26 5.80
C ASN A 147 -2.54 -9.81 7.15
N LEU A 148 -1.54 -10.54 7.62
CA LEU A 148 -0.75 -10.11 8.77
C LEU A 148 0.56 -9.52 8.26
N ALA A 149 0.64 -8.20 8.25
CA ALA A 149 1.87 -7.46 8.06
C ALA A 149 2.34 -6.88 9.39
N VAL A 150 3.64 -6.98 9.66
CA VAL A 150 4.26 -6.52 10.91
C VAL A 150 5.37 -5.55 10.57
N HIS A 151 5.30 -4.36 11.15
CA HIS A 151 6.35 -3.36 11.08
C HIS A 151 7.36 -3.56 12.20
N GLN A 152 8.64 -3.52 11.84
CA GLN A 152 9.76 -3.74 12.75
C GLN A 152 10.03 -2.51 13.63
N ALA A 153 9.11 -2.23 14.54
CA ALA A 153 9.17 -1.08 15.45
C ALA A 153 10.38 -1.18 16.39
N GLY A 154 11.15 -0.09 16.49
CA GLY A 154 12.35 -0.02 17.32
C GLY A 154 13.67 -0.21 16.56
N ALA A 155 13.63 -0.52 15.26
CA ALA A 155 14.79 -0.30 14.40
C ALA A 155 15.14 1.21 14.39
N PRO A 156 16.44 1.59 14.28
CA PRO A 156 16.81 2.98 14.16
C PRO A 156 16.04 3.58 12.99
N LYS A 157 15.23 4.61 13.26
CA LYS A 157 14.63 5.38 12.17
C LYS A 157 15.79 6.02 11.43
N PHE A 158 16.00 5.63 10.17
CA PHE A 158 16.79 6.44 9.26
C PHE A 158 15.98 7.70 8.93
N ILE A 159 15.90 8.62 9.90
CA ILE A 159 15.46 9.98 9.65
C ILE A 159 16.65 10.62 8.97
N ASP A 160 16.55 10.74 7.65
CA ASP A 160 17.50 11.53 6.89
C ASP A 160 17.52 12.95 7.47
N ASN A 161 18.68 13.48 7.83
CA ASN A 161 18.80 14.85 8.33
C ASN A 161 18.47 15.89 7.23
N ASP A 162 18.38 15.47 5.96
CA ASP A 162 17.84 16.26 4.84
C ASP A 162 16.30 16.14 4.68
N TYR A 163 15.60 15.54 5.65
CA TYR A 163 14.14 15.55 5.77
C TYR A 163 13.60 16.98 5.54
N ASN A 164 14.20 17.98 6.18
CA ASN A 164 13.73 19.37 6.08
C ASN A 164 14.03 20.07 4.73
N LYS A 165 14.99 19.58 3.93
CA LYS A 165 15.32 20.20 2.62
C LYS A 165 14.56 19.59 1.44
N SER A 166 13.88 18.46 1.65
CA SER A 166 13.15 17.74 0.59
C SER A 166 11.76 17.24 0.99
N ALA A 167 11.35 17.37 2.25
CA ALA A 167 10.00 17.07 2.73
C ALA A 167 8.91 17.90 2.05
N SER A 168 9.26 19.07 1.49
CA SER A 168 8.29 19.94 0.81
C SER A 168 7.83 19.40 -0.55
N ASN A 169 8.64 18.60 -1.25
CA ASN A 169 8.36 18.28 -2.66
C ASN A 169 7.14 17.37 -2.89
N ASN A 170 6.94 16.33 -2.08
CA ASN A 170 5.74 15.51 -2.25
C ASN A 170 4.51 16.32 -1.79
N MET A 171 4.61 16.95 -0.61
CA MET A 171 3.52 17.67 0.05
C MET A 171 2.97 18.84 -0.80
N GLU A 172 3.81 19.49 -1.60
CA GLU A 172 3.44 20.56 -2.55
C GLU A 172 2.45 20.14 -3.64
N LEU A 173 2.37 18.84 -3.94
CA LEU A 173 1.46 18.25 -4.92
C LEU A 173 0.05 17.99 -4.35
N TYR A 174 -0.16 18.21 -3.05
CA TYR A 174 -1.45 18.09 -2.39
C TYR A 174 -2.00 19.46 -1.99
N ASN A 175 -3.29 19.48 -1.70
CA ASN A 175 -3.88 20.51 -0.86
C ASN A 175 -3.78 20.02 0.59
N GLU A 176 -3.05 20.75 1.44
CA GLU A 176 -2.76 20.39 2.85
C GLU A 176 -4.02 20.05 3.65
N SER A 177 -5.17 20.62 3.27
CA SER A 177 -6.45 20.41 3.95
C SER A 177 -6.97 18.97 3.87
N ILE A 178 -6.42 18.08 3.04
CA ILE A 178 -7.03 16.75 2.77
C ILE A 178 -6.44 15.63 3.63
N ILE A 179 -5.18 15.77 4.03
CA ILE A 179 -4.55 14.86 5.00
C ILE A 179 -5.25 14.98 6.36
N SER A 180 -5.81 16.15 6.70
CA SER A 180 -6.46 16.39 8.00
C SER A 180 -7.84 15.74 8.16
N TYR A 181 -8.49 15.25 7.08
CA TYR A 181 -9.85 14.70 7.14
C TYR A 181 -9.94 13.16 7.04
N GLY A 182 -8.82 12.44 7.09
CA GLY A 182 -8.84 10.97 7.10
C GLY A 182 -9.19 10.31 5.76
N GLY A 183 -9.34 11.09 4.68
CA GLY A 183 -9.57 10.61 3.31
C GLY A 183 -8.43 9.76 2.73
N THR A 184 -7.32 9.66 3.46
CA THR A 184 -6.09 8.95 3.07
C THR A 184 -5.85 7.69 3.91
N SER A 185 -6.83 7.28 4.72
CA SER A 185 -6.76 6.07 5.55
C SER A 185 -7.11 4.81 4.76
N ILE A 186 -6.60 3.63 5.13
CA ILE A 186 -7.05 2.33 4.59
C ILE A 186 -8.57 2.15 4.67
N TYR A 187 -9.25 2.83 5.60
CA TYR A 187 -10.71 2.87 5.69
C TYR A 187 -11.40 3.52 4.48
N CYS A 188 -10.64 4.21 3.64
CA CYS A 188 -11.07 4.77 2.36
C CYS A 188 -10.81 3.86 1.17
N CYS A 189 -10.49 2.57 1.38
CA CYS A 189 -10.62 1.56 0.34
C CYS A 189 -12.10 1.24 0.10
N LYS A 190 -12.53 1.12 -1.17
CA LYS A 190 -13.90 0.78 -1.59
C LYS A 190 -14.30 -0.63 -1.15
N TRP A 191 -13.35 -1.56 -1.19
CA TRP A 191 -13.52 -2.95 -0.84
C TRP A 191 -12.58 -3.32 0.31
N LYS A 192 -12.97 -4.33 1.10
CA LYS A 192 -12.08 -4.95 2.07
C LYS A 192 -12.22 -6.46 2.05
N THR A 193 -11.15 -7.15 2.40
CA THR A 193 -11.21 -8.58 2.68
C THR A 193 -11.63 -8.83 4.12
N MET A 194 -12.22 -9.99 4.37
CA MET A 194 -12.48 -10.53 5.71
C MET A 194 -12.53 -12.06 5.66
N TYR A 195 -12.49 -12.71 6.81
CA TYR A 195 -12.79 -14.14 6.91
C TYR A 195 -14.30 -14.33 7.11
N ASP A 196 -14.91 -15.26 6.39
CA ASP A 196 -16.27 -15.73 6.68
C ASP A 196 -16.28 -16.66 7.92
N GLY A 197 -17.47 -17.16 8.29
CA GLY A 197 -17.62 -18.08 9.42
C GLY A 197 -16.89 -19.42 9.27
N GLY A 198 -16.47 -19.78 8.05
CA GLY A 198 -15.67 -20.97 7.75
C GLY A 198 -14.17 -20.69 7.62
N GLY A 199 -13.72 -19.46 7.87
CA GLY A 199 -12.31 -19.08 7.73
C GLY A 199 -11.85 -18.86 6.29
N LYS A 200 -12.76 -18.76 5.33
CA LYS A 200 -12.44 -18.43 3.94
C LYS A 200 -12.36 -16.91 3.78
N VAL A 201 -11.37 -16.44 3.02
CA VAL A 201 -11.29 -15.03 2.65
C VAL A 201 -12.43 -14.68 1.68
N ILE A 202 -13.19 -13.65 2.02
CA ILE A 202 -14.23 -13.05 1.19
C ILE A 202 -13.96 -11.56 1.02
N ILE A 203 -14.56 -10.97 -0.02
CA ILE A 203 -14.46 -9.53 -0.32
C ILE A 203 -15.83 -8.91 -0.15
N VAL A 204 -15.89 -7.81 0.59
CA VAL A 204 -17.11 -7.05 0.85
C VAL A 204 -16.89 -5.57 0.58
N LYS A 205 -17.98 -4.84 0.31
CA LYS A 205 -17.92 -3.37 0.29
C LYS A 205 -17.48 -2.87 1.65
N ASN A 206 -16.64 -1.85 1.67
CA ASN A 206 -16.17 -1.27 2.91
C ASN A 206 -17.20 -0.25 3.44
N PRO A 207 -17.88 -0.50 4.58
CA PRO A 207 -18.91 0.40 5.09
C PRO A 207 -18.36 1.75 5.57
N THR A 208 -17.04 1.86 5.78
CA THR A 208 -16.39 3.12 6.17
C THR A 208 -16.08 4.02 4.98
N PHE A 209 -16.21 3.51 3.75
CA PHE A 209 -16.00 4.31 2.55
C PHE A 209 -17.09 5.38 2.43
N LYS A 210 -16.70 6.65 2.39
CA LYS A 210 -17.59 7.83 2.32
C LYS A 210 -17.15 8.76 1.20
N ASN A 211 -17.99 9.74 0.86
CA ASN A 211 -17.66 10.76 -0.14
C ASN A 211 -16.37 11.53 0.17
N GLU A 212 -16.04 11.69 1.46
CA GLU A 212 -14.79 12.29 1.95
C GLU A 212 -13.54 11.53 1.43
N CYS A 213 -13.65 10.23 1.15
CA CYS A 213 -12.57 9.39 0.63
C CYS A 213 -12.17 9.68 -0.83
N ILE A 214 -13.00 10.41 -1.58
CA ILE A 214 -12.70 10.81 -2.95
C ILE A 214 -11.72 11.99 -2.96
N GLY A 215 -11.72 12.81 -1.90
CA GLY A 215 -10.81 13.94 -1.71
C GLY A 215 -10.86 14.99 -2.84
N LYS A 216 -9.95 15.97 -2.78
CA LYS A 216 -9.76 16.99 -3.83
C LYS A 216 -8.29 17.09 -4.24
N LEU A 217 -7.83 16.29 -5.20
CA LEU A 217 -6.47 16.46 -5.72
C LEU A 217 -6.25 17.87 -6.30
N LYS A 218 -5.09 18.47 -6.01
CA LYS A 218 -4.67 19.80 -6.51
C LYS A 218 -4.54 19.80 -8.04
N ILE A 219 -4.05 18.69 -8.59
CA ILE A 219 -4.04 18.42 -10.02
C ILE A 219 -5.31 17.62 -10.35
N PRO A 220 -6.13 18.06 -11.32
CA PRO A 220 -7.27 17.28 -11.81
C PRO A 220 -6.81 15.92 -12.35
N VAL A 221 -7.58 14.86 -12.11
CA VAL A 221 -7.17 13.49 -12.50
C VAL A 221 -7.21 13.32 -14.01
N GLU A 222 -8.16 13.98 -14.65
CA GLU A 222 -8.29 14.15 -16.09
C GLU A 222 -7.03 14.75 -16.75
N ASN A 223 -6.23 15.54 -16.02
CA ASN A 223 -4.97 16.08 -16.55
C ASN A 223 -3.80 15.11 -16.42
N LEU A 224 -3.98 14.02 -15.64
CA LEU A 224 -2.98 12.99 -15.41
C LEU A 224 -3.26 11.73 -16.24
N LEU A 225 -4.53 11.46 -16.53
CA LEU A 225 -4.96 10.33 -17.35
C LEU A 225 -5.11 10.77 -18.81
N ASP A 226 -4.07 10.55 -19.62
CA ASP A 226 -4.24 10.49 -21.07
C ASP A 226 -4.99 9.20 -21.42
N GLU A 227 -6.03 9.28 -22.26
CA GLU A 227 -6.88 8.15 -22.66
C GLU A 227 -6.09 6.98 -23.28
N ASN A 228 -4.86 7.24 -23.74
CA ASN A 228 -3.97 6.26 -24.36
C ASN A 228 -3.12 5.44 -23.36
N ILE A 229 -3.04 5.81 -22.07
CA ILE A 229 -2.15 5.16 -21.08
C ILE A 229 -2.56 3.71 -20.76
N PHE A 230 -3.81 3.33 -21.05
CA PHE A 230 -4.35 2.01 -20.70
C PHE A 230 -4.40 1.00 -21.87
N GLN A 231 -3.78 1.30 -23.01
CA GLN A 231 -3.78 0.42 -24.18
C GLN A 231 -2.65 -0.63 -24.21
N GLY A 232 -1.86 -0.74 -23.13
CA GLY A 232 -0.73 -1.68 -23.01
C GLY A 232 -1.06 -3.06 -22.47
#